data_AF-A0A958ZS22-F1
#
_entry.id   AF-A0A958ZS22-F1
#
_cell.length_a   1.000
_cell.length_b   1.000
_cell.length_c   1.000
_cell.angle_alpha   90.00
_cell.angle_beta   90.00
_cell.angle_gamma   90.00
#
_symmetry.space_group_name_H-M   'P 1'
#
loop_
_entity.id
_entity.type
_entity.pdbx_description
1 polymer ?
#
loop_
_entity_poly.entity_id
_entity_poly.type
_entity_poly.pdbx_seq_one_letter_code
_entity_poly.pdbx_strand_id
1 'polypeptide(L)'
;MTHVKNVEAFEGFVGSCTGFGDKYNPGLPKLRLDALSVLLVNARKALASVHEKKTDYDRVTNEREVFFRDIPRLAASVILTLDASGVKAETLHDAKGFYRLLLGRRAKVKALEPTPEGEMPARSPRVAQLSYESKTDHFARLVQLVSTSPNYAVNEPELSVPGLKATVKKMYSLNSAVVKARVALGNARITRNETLYSTDEAIYMVGRSARKYVRAIFGQNSEEFRQVRRFVFTKPRAR
;
A
#
# COMPACT_ATOMS: atom_id res chain seq x y z
N MET A 1 11.46 16.21 12.89
CA MET A 1 10.80 17.11 11.91
C MET A 1 10.09 16.24 10.88
N THR A 2 8.91 16.65 10.39
CA THR A 2 8.18 15.89 9.35
C THR A 2 8.77 16.17 7.96
N HIS A 3 8.40 15.35 6.95
CA HIS A 3 8.79 15.59 5.57
C HIS A 3 8.35 16.97 5.07
N VAL A 4 7.10 17.35 5.35
CA VAL A 4 6.52 18.64 4.99
C VAL A 4 7.31 19.80 5.62
N LYS A 5 7.59 19.74 6.93
CA LYS A 5 8.37 20.76 7.63
C LYS A 5 9.79 20.95 7.08
N ASN A 6 10.43 19.89 6.58
CA ASN A 6 11.73 20.05 5.91
C ASN A 6 11.60 20.82 4.58
N VAL A 7 10.53 20.59 3.82
CA VAL A 7 10.27 21.29 2.56
C VAL A 7 9.90 22.75 2.82
N GLU A 8 9.06 23.02 3.82
CA GLU A 8 8.75 24.39 4.28
C GLU A 8 9.99 25.14 4.76
N ALA A 9 10.86 24.48 5.54
CA ALA A 9 12.12 25.06 5.97
C ALA A 9 13.06 25.34 4.77
N PHE A 10 13.03 24.49 3.75
CA PHE A 10 13.82 24.68 2.55
C PHE A 10 13.27 25.84 1.71
N GLU A 11 11.95 25.96 1.59
CA GLU A 11 11.31 27.12 0.95
C GLU A 11 11.69 28.43 1.61
N GLY A 12 11.59 28.53 2.94
CA GLY A 12 12.01 29.73 3.67
C GLY A 12 13.50 30.03 3.50
N PHE A 13 14.34 28.99 3.42
CA PHE A 13 15.76 29.13 3.13
C PHE A 13 16.02 29.66 1.71
N VAL A 14 15.37 29.09 0.68
CA VAL A 14 15.47 29.55 -0.71
C VAL A 14 15.02 31.00 -0.83
N GLY A 15 13.88 31.36 -0.23
CA GLY A 15 13.39 32.74 -0.22
C GLY A 15 14.37 33.72 0.44
N SER A 16 15.05 33.31 1.51
CA SER A 16 16.11 34.11 2.14
C SER A 16 17.30 34.30 1.20
N CYS A 17 17.77 33.23 0.54
CA CYS A 17 18.85 33.30 -0.44
C CYS A 17 18.50 34.17 -1.65
N THR A 18 17.26 34.11 -2.14
CA THR A 18 16.77 35.01 -3.20
C THR A 18 16.78 36.47 -2.74
N GLY A 19 16.35 36.75 -1.50
CA GLY A 19 16.37 38.09 -0.92
C GLY A 19 17.79 38.68 -0.75
N PHE A 20 18.83 37.85 -0.70
CA PHE A 20 20.22 38.31 -0.65
C PHE A 20 20.76 38.82 -1.99
N GLY A 21 20.07 38.53 -3.12
CA GLY A 21 20.47 38.96 -4.46
C GLY A 21 21.88 38.51 -4.83
N ASP A 22 22.63 39.38 -5.49
CA ASP A 22 23.98 39.08 -6.03
C ASP A 22 25.01 38.69 -4.98
N LYS A 23 24.75 39.00 -3.69
CA LYS A 23 25.61 38.57 -2.59
C LYS A 23 25.60 37.05 -2.41
N TYR A 24 24.52 36.37 -2.81
CA TYR A 24 24.45 34.91 -2.83
C TYR A 24 24.86 34.37 -4.21
N ASN A 25 26.16 34.14 -4.41
CA ASN A 25 26.70 33.71 -5.70
C ASN A 25 27.62 32.48 -5.60
N PRO A 26 27.07 31.29 -5.27
CA PRO A 26 27.89 30.10 -5.10
C PRO A 26 28.43 29.58 -6.45
N GLY A 27 29.73 29.31 -6.50
CA GLY A 27 30.36 28.68 -7.67
C GLY A 27 29.89 27.24 -7.92
N LEU A 28 29.50 26.52 -6.87
CA LEU A 28 29.04 25.13 -6.98
C LEU A 28 27.62 25.06 -7.58
N PRO A 29 27.40 24.38 -8.73
CA PRO A 29 26.14 24.43 -9.46
C PRO A 29 24.89 24.08 -8.64
N LYS A 30 24.96 23.05 -7.80
CA LYS A 30 23.84 22.59 -6.95
C LYS A 30 23.41 23.55 -5.84
N LEU A 31 24.19 24.61 -5.58
CA LEU A 31 23.85 25.63 -4.60
C LEU A 31 23.29 26.90 -5.26
N ARG A 32 23.33 27.03 -6.59
CA ARG A 32 22.80 28.20 -7.29
C ARG A 32 21.29 28.32 -7.09
N LEU A 33 20.77 29.55 -7.12
CA LEU A 33 19.34 29.83 -6.88
C LEU A 33 18.41 29.02 -7.79
N ASP A 34 18.76 28.86 -9.07
CA ASP A 34 17.97 28.06 -10.00
C ASP A 34 17.90 26.59 -9.57
N ALA A 35 19.05 26.01 -9.19
CA ALA A 35 19.12 24.63 -8.73
C ALA A 35 18.35 24.42 -7.42
N LEU A 36 18.42 25.37 -6.48
CA LEU A 36 17.64 25.32 -5.24
C LEU A 36 16.13 25.41 -5.53
N SER A 37 15.72 26.27 -6.46
CA SER A 37 14.32 26.45 -6.85
C SER A 37 13.77 25.19 -7.53
N VAL A 38 14.54 24.57 -8.43
CA VAL A 38 14.20 23.29 -9.05
C VAL A 38 14.07 22.18 -8.00
N LEU A 39 15.01 22.11 -7.05
CA LEU A 39 14.97 21.13 -5.96
C LEU A 39 13.72 21.31 -5.08
N LEU A 40 13.32 22.55 -4.80
CA LEU A 40 12.10 22.85 -4.03
C LEU A 40 10.83 22.38 -4.77
N VAL A 41 10.74 22.65 -6.08
CA VAL A 41 9.62 22.19 -6.92
C VAL A 41 9.55 20.67 -6.95
N ASN A 42 10.69 20.00 -7.13
CA ASN A 42 10.78 18.54 -7.13
C ASN A 42 10.35 17.94 -5.78
N ALA A 43 10.76 18.55 -4.67
CA ALA A 43 10.38 18.11 -3.34
C ALA A 43 8.87 18.22 -3.08
N ARG A 44 8.24 19.33 -3.50
CA ARG A 44 6.78 19.51 -3.44
C ARG A 44 6.05 18.47 -4.28
N LYS A 45 6.52 18.24 -5.51
CA LYS A 45 5.97 17.21 -6.40
C LYS A 45 6.09 15.82 -5.81
N ALA A 46 7.23 15.49 -5.18
CA ALA A 46 7.43 14.20 -4.53
C ALA A 46 6.49 13.99 -3.32
N LEU A 47 6.24 15.04 -2.53
CA LEU A 47 5.24 14.98 -1.45
C LEU A 47 3.83 14.76 -2.00
N ALA A 48 3.41 15.56 -2.98
CA ALA A 48 2.10 15.44 -3.61
C ALA A 48 1.87 14.04 -4.21
N SER A 49 2.87 13.50 -4.90
CA SER A 49 2.84 12.15 -5.47
C SER A 49 2.60 11.08 -4.39
N VAL A 50 3.27 11.16 -3.24
CA VAL A 50 3.03 10.22 -2.13
C VAL A 50 1.59 10.31 -1.60
N HIS A 51 1.03 11.50 -1.49
CA HIS A 51 -0.36 11.69 -1.07
C HIS A 51 -1.33 11.09 -2.08
N GLU A 52 -1.16 11.40 -3.36
CA GLU A 52 -1.98 10.86 -4.45
C GLU A 52 -1.95 9.33 -4.47
N LYS A 53 -0.76 8.72 -4.45
CA LYS A 53 -0.61 7.26 -4.47
C LYS A 53 -1.11 6.60 -3.19
N LYS A 54 -1.09 7.31 -2.05
CA LYS A 54 -1.67 6.79 -0.81
C LYS A 54 -3.20 6.75 -0.89
N THR A 55 -3.81 7.83 -1.38
CA THR A 55 -5.26 7.89 -1.59
C THR A 55 -5.73 6.82 -2.57
N ASP A 56 -5.00 6.63 -3.68
CA ASP A 56 -5.32 5.59 -4.65
C ASP A 56 -5.21 4.19 -4.04
N TYR A 57 -4.13 3.91 -3.30
CA TYR A 57 -3.98 2.65 -2.56
C TYR A 57 -5.14 2.39 -1.61
N ASP A 58 -5.55 3.39 -0.82
CA ASP A 58 -6.66 3.27 0.12
C ASP A 58 -7.98 2.97 -0.61
N ARG A 59 -8.26 3.70 -1.69
CA ARG A 59 -9.45 3.51 -2.52
C ARG A 59 -9.53 2.07 -3.04
N VAL A 60 -8.47 1.56 -3.69
CA VAL A 60 -8.50 0.20 -4.24
C VAL A 60 -8.54 -0.88 -3.16
N THR A 61 -7.96 -0.63 -1.97
CA THR A 61 -8.11 -1.57 -0.85
C THR A 61 -9.54 -1.61 -0.33
N ASN A 62 -10.21 -0.45 -0.24
CA ASN A 62 -11.60 -0.36 0.20
C ASN A 62 -12.53 -1.04 -0.81
N GLU A 63 -12.34 -0.80 -2.12
CA GLU A 63 -13.11 -1.45 -3.19
C GLU A 63 -12.97 -2.98 -3.13
N ARG A 64 -11.75 -3.48 -2.93
CA ARG A 64 -11.52 -4.91 -2.75
C ARG A 64 -12.21 -5.44 -1.50
N GLU A 65 -12.08 -4.75 -0.37
CA GLU A 65 -12.70 -5.19 0.88
C GLU A 65 -14.22 -5.30 0.74
N VAL A 66 -14.87 -4.24 0.22
CA VAL A 66 -16.32 -4.21 -0.01
C VAL A 66 -16.74 -5.37 -0.90
N PHE A 67 -16.08 -5.56 -2.05
CA PHE A 67 -16.44 -6.62 -2.98
C PHE A 67 -16.31 -8.03 -2.37
N PHE A 68 -15.27 -8.26 -1.55
CA PHE A 68 -15.04 -9.58 -0.95
C PHE A 68 -15.95 -9.88 0.25
N ARG A 69 -16.67 -8.90 0.82
CA ARG A 69 -17.64 -9.13 1.89
C ARG A 69 -18.81 -10.01 1.44
N ASP A 70 -19.21 -9.89 0.18
CA ASP A 70 -20.38 -10.60 -0.36
C ASP A 70 -20.06 -11.99 -0.93
N ILE A 71 -18.78 -12.27 -1.21
CA ILE A 71 -18.33 -13.55 -1.80
C ILE A 71 -18.73 -14.78 -0.97
N PRO A 72 -18.64 -14.79 0.37
CA PRO A 72 -19.14 -15.90 1.19
C PRO A 72 -20.62 -16.21 0.94
N ARG A 73 -21.46 -15.18 0.85
CA ARG A 73 -22.90 -15.34 0.60
C ARG A 73 -23.15 -15.92 -0.79
N LEU A 74 -22.49 -15.38 -1.81
CA LEU A 74 -22.59 -15.90 -3.18
C LEU A 74 -22.13 -17.37 -3.26
N ALA A 75 -21.01 -17.72 -2.63
CA ALA A 75 -20.51 -19.10 -2.60
C ALA A 75 -21.50 -20.06 -1.92
N ALA A 76 -22.19 -19.63 -0.87
CA ALA A 76 -23.26 -20.40 -0.24
C ALA A 76 -24.43 -20.64 -1.21
N SER A 77 -24.89 -19.60 -1.92
CA SER A 77 -25.94 -19.71 -2.94
C SER A 77 -25.55 -20.67 -4.05
N VAL A 78 -24.30 -20.65 -4.51
CA VAL A 78 -23.78 -21.60 -5.51
C VAL A 78 -23.89 -23.04 -5.01
N ILE A 79 -23.51 -23.32 -3.77
CA ILE A 79 -23.62 -24.67 -3.19
C ILE A 79 -25.07 -25.12 -3.08
N LEU A 80 -25.97 -24.26 -2.58
CA LEU A 80 -27.37 -24.60 -2.42
C LEU A 80 -28.04 -24.88 -3.77
N THR A 81 -27.68 -24.10 -4.79
CA THR A 81 -28.16 -24.31 -6.17
C THR A 81 -27.63 -25.63 -6.73
N LEU A 82 -26.36 -25.95 -6.47
CA LEU A 82 -25.75 -27.22 -6.86
C LEU A 82 -26.41 -28.42 -6.16
N ASP A 83 -26.76 -28.29 -4.88
CA ASP A 83 -27.50 -29.28 -4.10
C ASP A 83 -28.89 -29.53 -4.70
N ALA A 84 -29.62 -28.46 -5.00
CA ALA A 84 -30.94 -28.51 -5.65
C ALA A 84 -30.91 -29.11 -7.07
N SER A 85 -29.75 -29.09 -7.74
CA SER A 85 -29.55 -29.68 -9.07
C SER A 85 -29.45 -31.21 -9.06
N GLY A 86 -29.50 -31.86 -7.88
CA GLY A 86 -29.46 -33.31 -7.75
C GLY A 86 -28.12 -33.93 -8.13
N VAL A 87 -27.01 -33.22 -7.87
CA VAL A 87 -25.66 -33.76 -8.10
C VAL A 87 -25.34 -34.91 -7.14
N LYS A 88 -24.32 -35.70 -7.48
CA LYS A 88 -23.83 -36.77 -6.60
C LYS A 88 -23.31 -36.20 -5.27
N ALA A 89 -23.44 -37.01 -4.21
CA ALA A 89 -23.03 -36.62 -2.86
C ALA A 89 -21.54 -36.25 -2.77
N GLU A 90 -20.68 -36.91 -3.56
CA GLU A 90 -19.24 -36.64 -3.64
C GLU A 90 -18.97 -35.25 -4.23
N THR A 91 -19.65 -34.89 -5.32
CA THR A 91 -19.52 -33.57 -5.95
C THR A 91 -19.96 -32.45 -5.01
N LEU A 92 -21.06 -32.67 -4.26
CA LEU A 92 -21.52 -31.74 -3.25
C LEU A 92 -20.55 -31.63 -2.06
N HIS A 93 -19.95 -32.75 -1.65
CA HIS A 93 -18.94 -32.78 -0.60
C HIS A 93 -17.71 -31.94 -0.98
N ASP A 94 -17.23 -32.08 -2.20
CA ASP A 94 -16.09 -31.32 -2.73
C ASP A 94 -16.40 -29.82 -2.81
N ALA A 95 -17.58 -29.44 -3.30
CA ALA A 95 -18.05 -28.06 -3.31
C ALA A 95 -18.11 -27.45 -1.89
N LYS A 96 -18.64 -28.20 -0.92
CA LYS A 96 -18.63 -27.82 0.51
C LYS A 96 -17.21 -27.73 1.07
N GLY A 97 -16.28 -28.52 0.55
CA GLY A 97 -14.83 -28.42 0.80
C GLY A 97 -14.28 -27.05 0.42
N PHE A 98 -14.44 -26.64 -0.84
CA PHE A 98 -13.97 -25.33 -1.33
C PHE A 98 -14.60 -24.16 -0.59
N TYR A 99 -15.88 -24.25 -0.25
CA TYR A 99 -16.55 -23.22 0.54
C TYR A 99 -15.99 -23.10 1.96
N ARG A 100 -15.74 -24.22 2.66
CA ARG A 100 -15.08 -24.19 3.97
C ARG A 100 -13.71 -23.53 3.88
N LEU A 101 -12.93 -23.88 2.85
CA LEU A 101 -11.64 -23.25 2.58
C LEU A 101 -11.78 -21.75 2.30
N LEU A 102 -12.80 -21.30 1.57
CA LEU A 102 -13.06 -19.88 1.31
C LEU A 102 -13.37 -19.09 2.60
N LEU A 103 -14.06 -19.73 3.56
CA LEU A 103 -14.37 -19.15 4.87
C LEU A 103 -13.21 -19.23 5.87
N GLY A 104 -12.15 -19.96 5.56
CA GLY A 104 -11.04 -20.25 6.48
C GLY A 104 -11.44 -21.25 7.55
N ARG A 105 -12.47 -22.06 7.32
CA ARG A 105 -12.96 -23.07 8.27
C ARG A 105 -12.38 -24.43 7.95
N ARG A 106 -12.09 -25.20 9.00
CA ARG A 106 -11.67 -26.61 8.86
C ARG A 106 -12.89 -27.52 8.71
N ALA A 107 -12.69 -28.67 8.09
CA ALA A 107 -13.72 -29.72 8.01
C ALA A 107 -14.01 -30.37 9.37
N LYS A 108 -12.99 -30.50 10.23
CA LYS A 108 -13.10 -30.99 11.61
C LYS A 108 -12.39 -30.02 12.55
N VAL A 109 -12.97 -29.77 13.73
CA VAL A 109 -12.29 -29.08 14.82
C VAL A 109 -11.19 -30.02 15.34
N LYS A 110 -9.94 -29.57 15.41
CA LYS A 110 -8.88 -30.36 16.05
C LYS A 110 -9.14 -30.30 17.56
N ALA A 111 -9.40 -31.45 18.18
CA ALA A 111 -9.48 -31.55 19.64
C ALA A 111 -8.11 -31.15 20.22
N LEU A 112 -8.14 -30.37 21.30
CA LEU A 112 -6.95 -30.14 22.11
C LEU A 112 -6.70 -31.43 22.90
N GLU A 113 -5.47 -31.94 22.88
CA GLU A 113 -5.11 -33.00 23.82
C GLU A 113 -5.20 -32.43 25.25
N PRO A 114 -5.67 -33.22 26.24
CA PRO A 114 -5.76 -32.76 27.61
C PRO A 114 -4.37 -32.34 28.10
N THR A 115 -4.29 -31.14 28.69
CA THR A 115 -3.03 -30.61 29.22
C THR A 115 -2.69 -31.37 30.51
N PRO A 116 -1.50 -31.96 30.68
CA PRO A 116 -1.09 -32.56 31.95
C PRO A 116 -1.01 -31.49 33.05
N GLU A 117 -1.31 -31.88 34.30
CA GLU A 117 -1.29 -30.97 35.46
C GLU A 117 0.09 -30.32 35.63
N GLY A 118 0.14 -28.98 35.60
CA GLY A 118 1.37 -28.19 35.79
C GLY A 118 1.91 -27.51 34.53
N GLU A 119 1.39 -27.81 33.33
CA GLU A 119 1.83 -27.18 32.08
C GLU A 119 0.87 -26.10 31.58
N MET A 120 1.42 -25.09 30.86
CA MET A 120 0.60 -24.08 30.19
C MET A 120 -0.29 -24.74 29.13
N PRO A 121 -1.57 -24.33 29.00
CA PRO A 121 -2.47 -24.93 28.02
C PRO A 121 -1.90 -24.80 26.61
N ALA A 122 -1.87 -25.92 25.88
CA ALA A 122 -1.45 -25.96 24.48
C ALA A 122 -2.27 -24.93 23.68
N ARG A 123 -1.62 -23.91 23.12
CA ARG A 123 -2.29 -22.90 22.30
C ARG A 123 -2.99 -23.58 21.13
N SER A 124 -4.29 -23.33 20.98
CA SER A 124 -5.03 -23.82 19.82
C SER A 124 -4.32 -23.39 18.53
N PRO A 125 -4.12 -24.30 17.56
CA PRO A 125 -3.50 -23.94 16.30
C PRO A 125 -4.36 -22.87 15.62
N ARG A 126 -3.75 -21.73 15.28
CA ARG A 126 -4.46 -20.60 14.67
C ARG A 126 -5.19 -21.07 13.42
N VAL A 127 -6.42 -20.61 13.27
CA VAL A 127 -7.15 -20.69 12.00
C VAL A 127 -6.35 -19.87 10.98
N ALA A 128 -6.07 -20.43 9.80
CA ALA A 128 -5.26 -19.76 8.79
C ALA A 128 -5.92 -18.42 8.41
N GLN A 129 -5.17 -17.32 8.50
CA GLN A 129 -5.61 -16.06 7.92
C GLN A 129 -5.58 -16.21 6.40
N LEU A 130 -6.75 -16.19 5.76
CA LEU A 130 -6.82 -16.28 4.30
C LEU A 130 -6.52 -14.95 3.65
N SER A 131 -5.55 -14.95 2.76
CA SER A 131 -5.35 -13.83 1.84
C SER A 131 -6.53 -13.72 0.88
N TYR A 132 -6.73 -12.51 0.33
CA TYR A 132 -7.71 -12.29 -0.74
C TYR A 132 -7.43 -13.15 -1.98
N GLU A 133 -6.15 -13.47 -2.24
CA GLU A 133 -5.74 -14.38 -3.30
C GLU A 133 -6.19 -15.82 -3.03
N SER A 134 -5.98 -16.34 -1.82
CA SER A 134 -6.46 -17.68 -1.44
C SER A 134 -7.99 -17.80 -1.54
N LYS A 135 -8.73 -16.76 -1.09
CA LYS A 135 -10.19 -16.72 -1.28
C LYS A 135 -10.60 -16.77 -2.75
N THR A 136 -9.83 -16.09 -3.62
CA THR A 136 -10.08 -16.08 -5.06
C THR A 136 -9.83 -17.45 -5.67
N ASP A 137 -8.73 -18.11 -5.31
CA ASP A 137 -8.41 -19.47 -5.77
C ASP A 137 -9.49 -20.47 -5.34
N HIS A 138 -9.92 -20.44 -4.07
CA HIS A 138 -10.98 -21.31 -3.58
C HIS A 138 -12.33 -21.07 -4.28
N PHE A 139 -12.70 -19.81 -4.51
CA PHE A 139 -13.91 -19.49 -5.27
C PHE A 139 -13.80 -19.95 -6.72
N ALA A 140 -12.66 -19.71 -7.38
CA ALA A 140 -12.42 -20.16 -8.76
C ALA A 140 -12.52 -21.68 -8.91
N ARG A 141 -12.01 -22.45 -7.94
CA ARG A 141 -12.17 -23.92 -7.90
C ARG A 141 -13.61 -24.36 -7.74
N LEU A 142 -14.39 -23.67 -6.90
CA LEU A 142 -15.83 -23.91 -6.78
C LEU A 142 -16.54 -23.65 -8.13
N VAL A 143 -16.24 -22.54 -8.79
CA VAL A 143 -16.80 -22.20 -10.11
C VAL A 143 -16.39 -23.22 -11.17
N GLN A 144 -15.15 -23.71 -11.14
CA GLN A 144 -14.68 -24.74 -12.06
C GLN A 144 -15.45 -26.05 -11.88
N LEU A 145 -15.63 -26.51 -10.64
CA LEU A 145 -16.42 -27.71 -10.32
C LEU A 145 -17.86 -27.58 -10.84
N VAL A 146 -18.48 -26.43 -10.58
CA VAL A 146 -19.84 -26.13 -11.02
C VAL A 146 -19.94 -26.11 -12.55
N SER A 147 -18.95 -25.54 -13.24
CA SER A 147 -18.92 -25.51 -14.71
C SER A 147 -18.77 -26.88 -15.38
N THR A 148 -18.26 -27.87 -14.65
CA THR A 148 -18.16 -29.26 -15.12
C THR A 148 -19.38 -30.11 -14.78
N SER A 149 -20.32 -29.60 -13.97
CA SER A 149 -21.53 -30.32 -13.59
C SER A 149 -22.61 -30.11 -14.66
N PRO A 150 -23.06 -31.16 -15.37
CA PRO A 150 -24.07 -31.03 -16.43
C PRO A 150 -25.44 -30.60 -15.90
N ASN A 151 -25.74 -30.90 -14.63
CA ASN A 151 -27.04 -30.61 -14.03
C ASN A 151 -27.14 -29.18 -13.47
N TYR A 152 -26.03 -28.42 -13.43
CA TYR A 152 -26.05 -27.06 -12.92
C TYR A 152 -26.56 -26.08 -13.99
N ALA A 153 -27.88 -26.05 -14.16
CA ALA A 153 -28.58 -25.15 -15.07
C ALA A 153 -29.25 -24.02 -14.29
N VAL A 154 -28.76 -22.78 -14.46
CA VAL A 154 -29.21 -21.61 -13.69
C VAL A 154 -29.48 -20.44 -14.63
N ASN A 155 -30.65 -19.82 -14.49
CA ASN A 155 -31.08 -18.71 -15.34
C ASN A 155 -30.73 -17.33 -14.73
N GLU A 156 -30.57 -17.28 -13.41
CA GLU A 156 -30.15 -16.08 -12.69
C GLU A 156 -28.74 -15.68 -13.14
N PRO A 157 -28.54 -14.45 -13.63
CA PRO A 157 -27.29 -14.06 -14.28
C PRO A 157 -26.09 -14.14 -13.34
N GLU A 158 -26.28 -13.84 -12.05
CA GLU A 158 -25.22 -13.86 -11.03
C GLU A 158 -24.75 -15.28 -10.65
N LEU A 159 -25.63 -16.27 -10.76
CA LEU A 159 -25.35 -17.68 -10.43
C LEU A 159 -25.03 -18.52 -11.66
N SER A 160 -25.33 -18.01 -12.86
CA SER A 160 -24.93 -18.64 -14.12
C SER A 160 -23.40 -18.81 -14.19
N VAL A 161 -22.93 -19.87 -14.86
CA VAL A 161 -21.48 -20.11 -15.07
C VAL A 161 -20.76 -18.89 -15.68
N PRO A 162 -21.32 -18.18 -16.68
CA PRO A 162 -20.73 -16.93 -17.17
C PRO A 162 -20.62 -15.83 -16.09
N GLY A 163 -21.67 -15.62 -15.28
CA GLY A 163 -21.66 -14.62 -14.20
C GLY A 163 -20.66 -14.95 -13.09
N LEU A 164 -20.55 -16.22 -12.72
CA LEU A 164 -19.57 -16.70 -11.76
C LEU A 164 -18.12 -16.52 -12.28
N LYS A 165 -17.86 -16.83 -13.55
CA LYS A 165 -16.56 -16.56 -14.19
C LYS A 165 -16.23 -15.07 -14.25
N ALA A 166 -17.23 -14.21 -14.51
CA ALA A 166 -17.06 -12.76 -14.46
C ALA A 166 -16.70 -12.29 -13.03
N THR A 167 -17.32 -12.87 -12.01
CA THR A 167 -17.01 -12.62 -10.60
C THR A 167 -15.56 -13.00 -10.27
N VAL A 168 -15.12 -14.19 -10.66
CA VAL A 168 -13.71 -14.63 -10.49
C VAL A 168 -12.74 -13.66 -11.17
N LYS A 169 -13.03 -13.24 -12.41
CA LYS A 169 -12.21 -12.25 -13.13
C LYS A 169 -12.13 -10.92 -12.37
N LYS A 170 -13.24 -10.46 -11.78
CA LYS A 170 -13.28 -9.25 -10.97
C LYS A 170 -12.48 -9.39 -9.68
N MET A 171 -12.52 -10.55 -9.00
CA MET A 171 -11.68 -10.84 -7.84
C MET A 171 -10.18 -10.73 -8.17
N TYR A 172 -9.73 -11.37 -9.27
CA TYR A 172 -8.33 -11.26 -9.72
C TYR A 172 -7.94 -9.82 -10.07
N SER A 173 -8.82 -9.09 -10.76
CA SER A 173 -8.60 -7.68 -11.12
C SER A 173 -8.39 -6.81 -9.88
N LEU A 174 -9.23 -6.92 -8.86
CA LEU A 174 -9.12 -6.15 -7.62
C LEU A 174 -7.85 -6.51 -6.82
N ASN A 175 -7.48 -7.78 -6.79
CA ASN A 175 -6.20 -8.20 -6.19
C ASN A 175 -5.01 -7.55 -6.91
N SER A 176 -4.99 -7.61 -8.25
CA SER A 176 -3.93 -7.01 -9.06
C SER A 176 -3.87 -5.48 -8.88
N ALA A 177 -5.03 -4.81 -8.81
CA ALA A 177 -5.11 -3.37 -8.60
C ALA A 177 -4.45 -2.95 -7.28
N VAL A 178 -4.73 -3.66 -6.18
CA VAL A 178 -4.09 -3.38 -4.88
C VAL A 178 -2.58 -3.60 -4.92
N VAL A 179 -2.11 -4.66 -5.59
CA VAL A 179 -0.66 -4.91 -5.76
C VAL A 179 0.00 -3.77 -6.52
N LYS A 180 -0.59 -3.35 -7.65
CA LYS A 180 -0.07 -2.23 -8.47
C LYS A 180 -0.03 -0.92 -7.68
N ALA A 181 -1.12 -0.58 -6.97
CA ALA A 181 -1.18 0.64 -6.17
C ALA A 181 -0.16 0.62 -5.01
N ARG A 182 0.06 -0.54 -4.39
CA ARG A 182 1.10 -0.71 -3.35
C ARG A 182 2.49 -0.43 -3.89
N VAL A 183 2.83 -1.01 -5.05
CA VAL A 183 4.13 -0.79 -5.70
C VAL A 183 4.29 0.69 -6.08
N ALA A 184 3.26 1.31 -6.66
CA ALA A 184 3.28 2.73 -7.01
C ALA A 184 3.51 3.63 -5.78
N LEU A 185 2.84 3.35 -4.65
CA LEU A 185 3.07 4.07 -3.39
C LEU A 185 4.48 3.83 -2.84
N GLY A 186 5.01 2.62 -2.97
CA GLY A 186 6.40 2.29 -2.61
C GLY A 186 7.41 3.13 -3.39
N ASN A 187 7.28 3.17 -4.72
CA ASN A 187 8.14 3.95 -5.60
C ASN A 187 8.04 5.45 -5.32
N ALA A 188 6.83 5.98 -5.11
CA ALA A 188 6.65 7.39 -4.73
C ALA A 188 7.38 7.74 -3.42
N ARG A 189 7.37 6.83 -2.43
CA ARG A 189 8.11 7.02 -1.17
C ARG A 189 9.63 6.95 -1.37
N ILE A 190 10.11 6.08 -2.26
CA ILE A 190 11.53 6.01 -2.64
C ILE A 190 11.97 7.34 -3.25
N THR A 191 11.28 7.81 -4.29
CA THR A 191 11.58 9.10 -4.95
C THR A 191 11.56 10.26 -3.95
N ARG A 192 10.56 10.32 -3.08
CA ARG A 192 10.53 11.33 -2.01
C ARG A 192 11.76 11.23 -1.08
N ASN A 193 12.16 10.02 -0.70
CA ASN A 193 13.34 9.86 0.16
C ASN A 193 14.63 10.25 -0.55
N GLU A 194 14.76 9.95 -1.85
CA GLU A 194 15.88 10.39 -2.68
C GLU A 194 15.96 11.92 -2.73
N THR A 195 14.85 12.59 -3.05
CA THR A 195 14.80 14.06 -3.13
C THR A 195 15.05 14.75 -1.78
N LEU A 196 14.63 14.14 -0.66
CA LEU A 196 14.72 14.78 0.65
C LEU A 196 15.98 14.40 1.45
N TYR A 197 16.51 13.18 1.31
CA TYR A 197 17.46 12.61 2.28
C TYR A 197 18.65 11.84 1.74
N SER A 198 18.49 11.09 0.65
CA SER A 198 19.42 10.00 0.33
C SER A 198 20.56 10.40 -0.58
N THR A 199 20.36 11.36 -1.48
CA THR A 199 21.37 11.76 -2.48
C THR A 199 22.16 12.99 -2.03
N ASP A 200 23.31 13.25 -2.69
CA ASP A 200 24.11 14.47 -2.48
C ASP A 200 23.43 15.75 -2.99
N GLU A 201 22.36 15.59 -3.75
CA GLU A 201 21.50 16.64 -4.29
C GLU A 201 20.20 16.79 -3.48
N ALA A 202 20.01 15.97 -2.45
CA ALA A 202 18.81 16.01 -1.64
C ALA A 202 18.74 17.28 -0.78
N ILE A 203 17.53 17.71 -0.42
CA ILE A 203 17.30 18.89 0.44
C ILE A 203 18.17 18.85 1.71
N TYR A 204 18.31 17.69 2.33
CA TYR A 204 19.14 17.54 3.52
C TYR A 204 20.61 17.92 3.29
N MET A 205 21.22 17.46 2.18
CA MET A 205 22.63 17.69 1.88
C MET A 205 22.85 19.10 1.33
N VAL A 206 22.03 19.49 0.36
CA VAL A 206 22.08 20.79 -0.31
C VAL A 206 21.77 21.91 0.67
N GLY A 207 20.68 21.82 1.45
CA GLY A 207 20.30 22.84 2.42
C GLY A 207 21.37 23.08 3.49
N ARG A 208 22.02 22.00 3.99
CA ARG A 208 23.14 22.15 4.93
C ARG A 208 24.37 22.80 4.29
N SER A 209 24.66 22.46 3.05
CA SER A 209 25.81 22.99 2.31
C SER A 209 25.61 24.46 1.93
N ALA A 210 24.43 24.81 1.41
CA ALA A 210 24.04 26.18 1.14
C ALA A 210 24.08 27.04 2.40
N ARG A 211 23.60 26.52 3.54
CA ARG A 211 23.67 27.25 4.82
C ARG A 211 25.11 27.49 5.30
N LYS A 212 26.03 26.53 5.07
CA LYS A 212 27.46 26.74 5.33
C LYS A 212 28.05 27.81 4.41
N TYR A 213 27.64 27.83 3.15
CA TYR A 213 28.07 28.86 2.20
C TYR A 213 27.62 30.25 2.66
N VAL A 214 26.35 30.44 3.03
CA VAL A 214 25.86 31.72 3.60
C VAL A 214 26.69 32.15 4.81
N ARG A 215 27.00 31.22 5.72
CA ARG A 215 27.87 31.49 6.88
C ARG A 215 29.26 31.99 6.46
N ALA A 216 29.83 31.43 5.39
CA ALA A 216 31.17 31.75 4.93
C ALA A 216 31.23 33.15 4.28
N ILE A 217 30.24 33.53 3.48
CA ILE A 217 30.25 34.81 2.76
C ILE A 217 29.80 36.00 3.61
N PHE A 218 28.84 35.83 4.53
CA PHE A 218 28.34 36.92 5.39
C PHE A 218 28.97 36.92 6.78
N GLY A 219 29.52 35.80 7.23
CA GLY A 219 30.06 35.64 8.57
C GLY A 219 29.06 35.13 9.62
N GLN A 220 29.58 34.57 10.70
CA GLN A 220 28.82 33.85 11.74
C GLN A 220 27.82 34.73 12.53
N ASN A 221 28.09 36.03 12.66
CA ASN A 221 27.30 36.95 13.48
C ASN A 221 26.41 37.89 12.65
N SER A 222 26.36 37.69 11.33
CA SER A 222 25.57 38.51 10.40
C SER A 222 24.06 38.32 10.57
N GLU A 223 23.29 39.35 10.21
CA GLU A 223 21.82 39.27 10.15
C GLU A 223 21.37 38.24 9.10
N GLU A 224 22.05 38.20 7.94
CA GLU A 224 21.80 37.27 6.86
C GLU A 224 21.97 35.82 7.33
N PHE A 225 23.06 35.52 8.04
CA PHE A 225 23.23 34.18 8.60
C PHE A 225 22.19 33.87 9.69
N ARG A 226 21.81 34.84 10.53
CA ARG A 226 20.76 34.66 11.55
C ARG A 226 19.41 34.29 10.92
N GLN A 227 19.06 34.91 9.79
CA GLN A 227 17.83 34.60 9.05
C GLN A 227 17.79 33.15 8.55
N VAL A 228 18.91 32.61 8.06
CA VAL A 228 18.96 31.23 7.55
C VAL A 228 19.27 30.18 8.62
N ARG A 229 19.90 30.55 9.73
CA ARG A 229 20.34 29.62 10.80
C ARG A 229 19.17 28.85 11.41
N ARG A 230 17.99 29.47 11.48
CA ARG A 230 16.75 28.87 12.00
C ARG A 230 16.23 27.72 11.15
N PHE A 231 16.59 27.65 9.87
CA PHE A 231 16.19 26.54 9.01
C PHE A 231 17.08 25.33 9.27
N VAL A 232 16.45 24.26 9.77
CA VAL A 232 17.12 23.02 10.16
C VAL A 232 16.61 21.89 9.28
N PHE A 233 17.52 21.20 8.62
CA PHE A 233 17.20 20.03 7.80
C PHE A 233 17.56 18.76 8.58
N THR A 234 16.59 17.87 8.77
CA THR A 234 16.79 16.63 9.53
C THR A 234 16.40 15.40 8.72
N LYS A 235 17.11 14.28 8.93
CA LYS A 235 16.70 12.98 8.38
C LYS A 235 15.69 12.30 9.31
N PRO A 236 14.76 11.48 8.79
CA PRO A 236 13.97 10.58 9.60
C PRO A 236 14.91 9.63 10.36
N ARG A 237 14.58 9.27 11.60
CA ARG A 237 15.27 8.16 12.27
C ARG A 237 15.01 6.88 11.50
N ALA A 238 16.05 6.05 11.33
CA ALA A 238 15.85 4.68 10.84
C ALA A 238 14.86 3.99 11.78
N ARG A 239 13.83 3.36 11.21
CA ARG A 239 12.90 2.48 11.91
C ARG A 239 13.26 1.05 11.59
#